data_AF-A0A945ZNB8-F1
#
_entry.id   AF-A0A945ZNB8-F1
#
_cell.length_a   1.000
_cell.length_b   1.000
_cell.length_c   1.000
_cell.angle_alpha   90.00
_cell.angle_beta   90.00
_cell.angle_gamma   90.00
#
_symmetry.space_group_name_H-M   'P 1'
#
loop_
_entity.id
_entity.type
_entity.pdbx_description
1 polymer ?
#
loop_
_entity_poly.entity_id
_entity_poly.type
_entity_poly.pdbx_seq_one_letter_code
_entity_poly.pdbx_strand_id
1 'polypeptide(L)'
;MILDKDSFRKIETLKTIMKKIVFIFGEENWMDSGFPQKHMDASRMFIIDYVFVSCIFELITVQNDNGTFAKQKGAKTWGPDYADSFKNYLKKAKEIKGLGKNIDVKDWSAFEKELKLFEKMDGIEEAEKRLAKIRDHYDINNNDLSVGYTFRLEDKILNIIWELE
;
A
#
# COMPACT_ATOMS: atom_id res chain seq x y z
N MET A 1 7.55 -11.94 12.34
CA MET A 1 6.34 -11.67 11.55
C MET A 1 5.91 -12.91 10.78
N ILE A 2 5.46 -13.92 11.52
CA ILE A 2 4.69 -15.02 10.93
C ILE A 2 3.24 -14.68 11.24
N LEU A 3 2.41 -14.53 10.21
CA LEU A 3 0.97 -14.35 10.35
C LEU A 3 0.28 -15.69 10.14
N ASP A 4 -0.87 -15.86 10.78
CA ASP A 4 -1.76 -16.95 10.40
C ASP A 4 -2.28 -16.72 8.96
N LYS A 5 -2.75 -17.82 8.36
CA LYS A 5 -3.17 -17.84 6.96
C LYS A 5 -4.32 -16.87 6.67
N ASP A 6 -5.22 -16.65 7.62
CA ASP A 6 -6.39 -15.81 7.42
C ASP A 6 -6.01 -14.33 7.52
N SER A 7 -5.13 -13.97 8.45
CA SER A 7 -4.56 -12.63 8.53
C SER A 7 -3.74 -12.28 7.29
N PHE A 8 -2.95 -13.22 6.75
CA PHE A 8 -2.23 -13.03 5.50
C PHE A 8 -3.17 -12.75 4.31
N ARG A 9 -4.24 -13.56 4.16
CA ARG A 9 -5.27 -13.37 3.12
C ARG A 9 -6.00 -12.03 3.23
N LYS A 10 -6.24 -11.56 4.45
CA LYS A 10 -6.85 -10.24 4.69
C LYS A 10 -5.97 -9.11 4.19
N ILE A 11 -4.66 -9.19 4.42
CA ILE A 11 -3.68 -8.20 3.92
C ILE A 11 -3.59 -8.27 2.39
N GLU A 12 -3.56 -9.46 1.82
CA GLU A 12 -3.59 -9.66 0.35
C GLU A 12 -4.83 -9.01 -0.29
N THR A 13 -5.99 -9.22 0.34
CA THR A 13 -7.26 -8.68 -0.15
C THR A 13 -7.29 -7.16 -0.01
N LEU A 14 -6.83 -6.61 1.13
CA LEU A 14 -6.70 -5.17 1.33
C LEU A 14 -5.79 -4.54 0.25
N LYS A 15 -4.60 -5.13 0.02
CA LYS A 15 -3.68 -4.70 -1.04
C LYS A 15 -4.37 -4.69 -2.40
N THR A 16 -5.14 -5.73 -2.71
CA THR A 16 -5.85 -5.87 -4.00
C THR A 16 -6.94 -4.82 -4.18
N ILE A 17 -7.73 -4.54 -3.12
CA ILE A 17 -8.74 -3.49 -3.12
C ILE A 17 -8.06 -2.13 -3.39
N MET A 18 -7.06 -1.79 -2.59
CA MET A 18 -6.38 -0.49 -2.72
C MET A 18 -5.67 -0.34 -4.06
N LYS A 19 -5.04 -1.40 -4.57
CA LYS A 19 -4.39 -1.42 -5.88
C LYS A 19 -5.34 -1.00 -7.01
N LYS A 20 -6.60 -1.43 -6.96
CA LYS A 20 -7.60 -1.07 -7.98
C LYS A 20 -7.96 0.41 -7.93
N ILE A 21 -8.06 0.99 -6.73
CA ILE A 21 -8.24 2.44 -6.56
C ILE A 21 -7.03 3.21 -7.11
N VAL A 22 -5.80 2.73 -6.86
CA VAL A 22 -4.59 3.33 -7.44
C VAL A 22 -4.58 3.26 -8.97
N PHE A 23 -5.17 2.23 -9.58
CA PHE A 23 -5.33 2.20 -11.04
C PHE A 23 -6.24 3.32 -11.53
N ILE A 24 -7.39 3.53 -10.91
CA ILE A 24 -8.33 4.62 -11.24
C ILE A 24 -7.61 5.97 -11.19
N PHE A 25 -6.81 6.18 -10.15
CA PHE A 25 -5.99 7.38 -9.99
C PHE A 25 -4.96 7.61 -11.10
N GLY A 26 -4.55 6.56 -11.81
CA GLY A 26 -3.65 6.64 -12.95
C GLY A 26 -4.35 6.84 -14.31
N GLU A 27 -5.68 6.82 -14.37
CA GLU A 27 -6.41 6.95 -15.65
C GLU A 27 -6.43 8.40 -16.15
N GLU A 28 -6.34 9.38 -15.25
CA GLU A 28 -6.44 10.80 -15.58
C GLU A 28 -5.22 11.58 -15.09
N ASN A 29 -4.80 12.61 -15.84
CA ASN A 29 -3.89 13.61 -15.29
C ASN A 29 -4.71 14.59 -14.43
N TRP A 30 -4.48 14.59 -13.12
CA TRP A 30 -5.29 15.36 -12.18
C TRP A 30 -5.20 16.87 -12.41
N MET A 31 -4.00 17.38 -12.74
CA MET A 31 -3.79 18.80 -13.02
C MET A 31 -4.50 19.22 -14.30
N ASP A 32 -4.37 18.44 -15.37
CA ASP A 32 -4.99 18.74 -16.67
C ASP A 32 -6.52 18.62 -16.59
N SER A 33 -7.02 17.73 -15.72
CA SER A 33 -8.45 17.48 -15.49
C SER A 33 -9.06 18.46 -14.48
N GLY A 34 -8.27 19.38 -13.93
CA GLY A 34 -8.75 20.44 -13.02
C GLY A 34 -9.16 19.93 -11.64
N PHE A 35 -8.55 18.84 -11.15
CA PHE A 35 -8.84 18.33 -9.80
C PHE A 35 -8.50 19.39 -8.75
N PRO A 36 -9.37 19.60 -7.73
CA PRO A 36 -9.05 20.44 -6.60
C PRO A 36 -7.77 19.95 -5.90
N GLN A 37 -6.94 20.89 -5.42
CA GLN A 37 -5.70 20.55 -4.71
C GLN A 37 -5.94 19.59 -3.53
N LYS A 38 -7.04 19.77 -2.79
CA LYS A 38 -7.42 18.88 -1.70
C LYS A 38 -7.64 17.43 -2.15
N HIS A 39 -8.23 17.20 -3.32
CA HIS A 39 -8.45 15.85 -3.86
C HIS A 39 -7.13 15.23 -4.30
N MET A 40 -6.25 16.01 -4.93
CA MET A 40 -4.92 15.54 -5.31
C MET A 40 -4.08 15.15 -4.09
N ASP A 41 -4.14 15.93 -3.02
CA ASP A 41 -3.41 15.65 -1.78
C ASP A 41 -3.97 14.42 -1.06
N ALA A 42 -5.30 14.26 -1.02
CA ALA A 42 -5.94 13.06 -0.49
C ALA A 42 -5.62 11.80 -1.32
N SER A 43 -5.62 11.90 -2.66
CA SER A 43 -5.19 10.81 -3.55
C SER A 43 -3.74 10.42 -3.30
N ARG A 44 -2.83 11.39 -3.08
CA ARG A 44 -1.43 11.11 -2.70
C ARG A 44 -1.34 10.37 -1.38
N MET A 45 -2.09 10.78 -0.36
CA MET A 45 -2.15 10.09 0.93
C MET A 45 -2.62 8.64 0.79
N PHE A 46 -3.66 8.40 -0.02
CA PHE A 46 -4.11 7.04 -0.31
C PHE A 46 -3.03 6.19 -0.97
N ILE A 47 -2.29 6.75 -1.94
CA ILE A 47 -1.18 6.05 -2.60
C ILE A 47 -0.08 5.72 -1.58
N ILE A 48 0.23 6.63 -0.64
CA ILE A 48 1.19 6.37 0.45
C ILE A 48 0.74 5.17 1.30
N ASP A 49 -0.55 5.13 1.70
CA ASP A 49 -1.09 4.02 2.47
C ASP A 49 -1.07 2.70 1.68
N TYR A 50 -1.39 2.74 0.38
CA TYR A 50 -1.28 1.59 -0.51
C TYR A 50 0.16 1.05 -0.56
N VAL A 51 1.15 1.95 -0.69
CA VAL A 51 2.57 1.59 -0.70
C VAL A 51 2.96 0.90 0.60
N PHE A 52 2.46 1.39 1.75
CA PHE A 52 2.67 0.74 3.03
C PHE A 52 2.07 -0.67 3.06
N VAL A 53 0.80 -0.84 2.70
CA VAL A 53 0.12 -2.16 2.67
C VAL A 53 0.86 -3.13 1.75
N SER A 54 1.28 -2.66 0.57
CA SER A 54 2.05 -3.45 -0.39
C SER A 54 3.39 -3.88 0.21
N CYS A 55 4.12 -2.98 0.87
CA CYS A 55 5.39 -3.30 1.54
C CYS A 55 5.22 -4.38 2.61
N ILE A 56 4.21 -4.26 3.47
CA ILE A 56 3.90 -5.26 4.50
C ILE A 56 3.64 -6.61 3.86
N PHE A 57 2.78 -6.66 2.84
CA PHE A 57 2.45 -7.90 2.16
C PHE A 57 3.68 -8.59 1.55
N GLU A 58 4.51 -7.85 0.82
CA GLU A 58 5.73 -8.42 0.20
C GLU A 58 6.69 -8.94 1.28
N LEU A 59 6.87 -8.20 2.38
CA LEU A 59 7.72 -8.63 3.49
C LEU A 59 7.24 -9.94 4.13
N ILE A 60 5.94 -10.05 4.42
CA ILE A 60 5.35 -11.27 5.00
C ILE A 60 5.49 -12.43 4.01
N THR A 61 5.24 -12.19 2.72
CA THR A 61 5.34 -13.23 1.68
C THR A 61 6.75 -13.81 1.64
N VAL A 62 7.77 -12.95 1.59
CA VAL A 62 9.19 -13.36 1.62
C VAL A 62 9.53 -14.15 2.88
N GLN A 63 8.93 -13.81 4.03
CA GLN A 63 9.17 -14.50 5.30
C GLN A 63 8.43 -15.83 5.41
N ASN A 64 7.22 -15.93 4.85
CA ASN A 64 6.41 -17.13 4.83
C ASN A 64 6.94 -18.17 3.82
N ASP A 65 7.33 -17.75 2.62
CA ASP A 65 7.88 -18.64 1.58
C ASP A 65 9.24 -19.25 1.99
N ASN A 66 10.00 -18.56 2.83
CA ASN A 66 11.32 -19.01 3.31
C ASN A 66 11.30 -19.61 4.73
N GLY A 67 10.12 -19.71 5.36
CA GLY A 67 9.88 -20.52 6.56
C GLY A 67 10.63 -20.14 7.85
N THR A 68 11.40 -19.04 7.95
CA THR A 68 11.94 -18.57 9.24
C THR A 68 12.44 -17.11 9.23
N PHE A 69 12.23 -16.43 10.36
CA PHE A 69 12.93 -15.20 10.78
C PHE A 69 14.40 -15.46 11.18
N ALA A 70 15.14 -16.28 10.44
CA ALA A 70 16.56 -16.43 10.69
C ALA A 70 17.29 -15.21 10.09
N LYS A 71 18.09 -14.48 10.90
CA LYS A 71 19.22 -13.73 10.35
C LYS A 71 20.12 -14.75 9.63
N GLN A 72 20.11 -14.82 8.30
CA GLN A 72 20.91 -15.81 7.57
C GLN A 72 22.18 -15.23 6.94
N LYS A 73 23.31 -15.91 7.22
CA LYS A 73 24.38 -16.16 6.25
C LYS A 73 23.77 -16.95 5.06
N GLY A 74 23.05 -16.29 4.15
CA GLY A 74 22.40 -16.98 3.03
C GLY A 74 21.35 -16.19 2.25
N ALA A 75 20.74 -15.15 2.84
CA ALA A 75 19.88 -14.21 2.11
C ALA A 75 20.74 -13.37 1.16
N LYS A 76 20.85 -13.79 -0.11
CA LYS A 76 21.67 -13.11 -1.13
C LYS A 76 20.88 -12.45 -2.26
N THR A 77 19.55 -12.37 -2.18
CA THR A 77 18.75 -11.72 -3.25
C THR A 77 17.89 -10.54 -2.80
N TRP A 78 17.69 -10.35 -1.50
CA TRP A 78 17.27 -9.07 -0.91
C TRP A 78 18.40 -8.74 0.06
N GLY A 79 19.33 -7.89 -0.37
CA GLY A 79 20.54 -7.57 0.37
C GLY A 79 20.25 -6.85 1.70
N PRO A 80 21.27 -6.29 2.37
CA PRO A 80 21.08 -5.46 3.56
C PRO A 80 20.12 -4.26 3.38
N ASP A 81 19.77 -3.92 2.13
CA ASP A 81 18.96 -2.75 1.77
C ASP A 81 17.55 -3.15 1.28
N TYR A 82 16.70 -3.58 2.22
CA TYR A 82 15.29 -3.95 1.93
C TYR A 82 14.50 -2.79 1.33
N ALA A 83 14.63 -1.58 1.90
CA ALA A 83 13.98 -0.38 1.36
C ALA A 83 14.31 -0.12 -0.12
N ASP A 84 15.57 -0.29 -0.53
CA ASP A 84 15.98 -0.08 -1.92
C ASP A 84 15.42 -1.15 -2.85
N SER A 85 15.38 -2.40 -2.39
CA SER A 85 14.79 -3.52 -3.12
C SER A 85 13.28 -3.32 -3.34
N PHE A 86 12.56 -2.95 -2.29
CA PHE A 86 11.12 -2.65 -2.37
C PHE A 86 10.86 -1.41 -3.23
N LYS A 87 11.68 -0.36 -3.13
CA LYS A 87 11.58 0.83 -4.00
C LYS A 87 11.74 0.47 -5.47
N ASN A 88 12.69 -0.38 -5.81
CA ASN A 88 12.91 -0.85 -7.18
C ASN A 88 11.74 -1.70 -7.69
N TYR A 89 11.13 -2.52 -6.82
CA TYR A 89 9.89 -3.22 -7.12
C TYR A 89 8.73 -2.25 -7.37
N LEU A 90 8.53 -1.29 -6.47
CA LEU A 90 7.44 -0.32 -6.52
C LEU A 90 7.49 0.53 -7.81
N LYS A 91 8.68 1.00 -8.21
CA LYS A 91 8.90 1.72 -9.48
C LYS A 91 8.54 0.88 -10.71
N LYS A 92 8.55 -0.44 -10.61
CA LYS A 92 8.20 -1.36 -11.71
C LYS A 92 6.72 -1.76 -11.68
N ALA A 93 6.02 -1.57 -10.57
CA ALA A 93 4.62 -1.92 -10.40
C ALA A 93 3.74 -1.13 -11.39
N LYS A 94 2.81 -1.83 -12.05
CA LYS A 94 2.00 -1.25 -13.15
C LYS A 94 1.12 -0.10 -12.67
N GLU A 95 0.49 -0.27 -11.51
CA GLU A 95 -0.36 0.73 -10.88
C GLU A 95 0.41 2.00 -10.54
N ILE A 96 1.64 1.89 -10.04
CA ILE A 96 2.48 3.06 -9.71
C ILE A 96 2.99 3.75 -10.97
N LYS A 97 3.36 2.99 -12.01
CA LYS A 97 3.71 3.55 -13.31
C LYS A 97 2.54 4.28 -13.97
N GLY A 98 1.33 3.77 -13.78
CA GLY A 98 0.10 4.37 -14.29
C GLY A 98 -0.15 5.78 -13.77
N LEU A 99 0.31 6.09 -12.55
CA LEU A 99 0.19 7.43 -11.97
C LEU A 99 0.93 8.52 -12.77
N GLY A 100 1.93 8.15 -13.59
CA GLY A 100 2.52 9.05 -14.57
C GLY A 100 2.94 10.41 -14.01
N LYS A 101 2.24 11.47 -14.43
CA LYS A 101 2.49 12.87 -14.03
C LYS A 101 1.84 13.27 -12.70
N ASN A 102 0.98 12.42 -12.13
CA ASN A 102 0.26 12.70 -10.88
C ASN A 102 1.17 12.63 -9.65
N ILE A 103 2.26 11.85 -9.75
CA ILE A 103 3.28 11.70 -8.71
C ILE A 103 4.60 12.35 -9.14
N ASP A 104 5.25 13.05 -8.20
CA ASP A 104 6.52 13.72 -8.43
C ASP A 104 7.64 13.26 -7.47
N VAL A 105 8.79 13.94 -7.51
CA VAL A 105 9.96 13.61 -6.68
C VAL A 105 9.67 13.76 -5.17
N LYS A 106 8.80 14.70 -4.77
CA LYS A 106 8.41 14.89 -3.36
C LYS A 106 7.56 13.71 -2.88
N ASP A 107 6.66 13.20 -3.73
CA ASP A 107 5.85 12.01 -3.42
C ASP A 107 6.75 10.78 -3.22
N TRP A 108 7.75 10.60 -4.09
CA TRP A 108 8.76 9.54 -3.90
C TRP A 108 9.56 9.69 -2.61
N SER A 109 9.88 10.92 -2.21
CA SER A 109 10.56 11.19 -0.95
C SER A 109 9.67 10.87 0.26
N ALA A 110 8.36 11.10 0.15
CA ALA A 110 7.39 10.71 1.17
C ALA A 110 7.28 9.19 1.29
N PHE A 111 7.20 8.46 0.16
CA PHE A 111 7.23 6.99 0.15
C PHE A 111 8.48 6.46 0.85
N GLU A 112 9.66 7.02 0.57
CA GLU A 112 10.91 6.60 1.21
C GLU A 112 10.89 6.83 2.73
N LYS A 113 10.34 7.96 3.17
CA LYS A 113 10.21 8.25 4.59
C LYS A 113 9.33 7.20 5.28
N GLU A 114 8.20 6.83 4.65
CA GLU A 114 7.30 5.81 5.18
C GLU A 114 7.94 4.42 5.24
N LEU A 115 8.71 4.04 4.22
CA LEU A 115 9.45 2.78 4.22
C LEU A 115 10.49 2.74 5.35
N LYS A 116 11.20 3.84 5.59
CA LYS A 116 12.15 3.95 6.71
C LYS A 116 11.48 3.94 8.08
N LEU A 117 10.25 4.47 8.19
CA LEU A 117 9.46 4.36 9.42
C LEU A 117 9.06 2.90 9.67
N PHE A 118 8.66 2.20 8.61
CA PHE A 118 8.35 0.78 8.69
C PHE A 118 9.57 -0.08 9.10
N GLU A 119 10.76 0.18 8.56
CA GLU A 119 12.00 -0.52 8.97
C GLU A 119 12.31 -0.40 10.48
N LYS A 120 11.76 0.63 11.13
CA LYS A 120 11.94 0.91 12.56
C LYS A 120 10.79 0.41 13.43
N MET A 121 9.75 -0.20 12.86
CA MET A 121 8.64 -0.74 13.64
C MET A 121 9.09 -1.93 14.48
N ASP A 122 8.70 -1.95 15.75
CA ASP A 122 9.21 -2.89 16.76
C ASP A 122 8.57 -4.28 16.66
N GLY A 123 7.60 -4.48 15.77
CA GLY A 123 7.02 -5.79 15.52
C GLY A 123 5.72 -5.81 14.73
N ILE A 124 5.15 -7.01 14.62
CA ILE A 124 3.94 -7.31 13.84
C ILE A 124 2.71 -6.55 14.34
N GLU A 125 2.58 -6.39 15.65
CA GLU A 125 1.42 -5.73 16.26
C GLU A 125 1.32 -4.26 15.85
N GLU A 126 2.46 -3.59 15.66
CA GLU A 126 2.49 -2.20 15.21
C GLU A 126 2.08 -2.09 13.74
N ALA A 127 2.57 -3.02 12.90
CA ALA A 127 2.14 -3.13 11.51
C ALA A 127 0.63 -3.42 11.40
N GLU A 128 0.10 -4.35 12.20
CA GLU A 128 -1.33 -4.68 12.25
C GLU A 128 -2.18 -3.50 12.71
N LYS A 129 -1.75 -2.76 13.75
CA LYS A 129 -2.42 -1.52 14.19
C LYS A 129 -2.46 -0.49 13.08
N ARG A 130 -1.38 -0.34 12.31
CA ARG A 130 -1.35 0.59 11.18
C ARG A 130 -2.24 0.13 10.02
N LEU A 131 -2.23 -1.16 9.69
CA LEU A 131 -3.15 -1.73 8.70
C LEU A 131 -4.61 -1.55 9.11
N ALA A 132 -4.94 -1.72 10.39
CA ALA A 132 -6.28 -1.44 10.91
C ALA A 132 -6.66 0.03 10.76
N LYS A 133 -5.76 0.96 11.12
CA LYS A 133 -6.00 2.41 10.92
C LYS A 133 -6.25 2.77 9.46
N ILE A 134 -5.48 2.21 8.53
CA ILE A 134 -5.67 2.43 7.08
C ILE A 134 -7.05 1.94 6.66
N ARG A 135 -7.43 0.74 7.10
CA ARG A 135 -8.76 0.18 6.81
C ARG A 135 -9.87 1.06 7.36
N ASP A 136 -9.78 1.46 8.62
CA ASP A 136 -10.79 2.28 9.27
C ASP A 136 -10.90 3.65 8.60
N HIS A 137 -9.78 4.23 8.16
CA HIS A 137 -9.75 5.52 7.47
C HIS A 137 -10.55 5.49 6.15
N TYR A 138 -10.49 4.39 5.39
CA TYR A 138 -11.20 4.21 4.12
C TYR A 138 -12.47 3.35 4.26
N ASP A 139 -12.96 3.15 5.48
CA ASP A 139 -14.13 2.32 5.81
C ASP A 139 -14.09 0.89 5.21
N ILE A 140 -12.91 0.24 5.17
CA ILE A 140 -12.74 -1.12 4.64
C ILE A 140 -12.94 -2.16 5.77
N ASN A 141 -14.15 -2.68 5.87
CA ASN A 141 -14.54 -3.59 6.96
C ASN A 141 -14.15 -5.06 6.68
N ASN A 142 -14.41 -5.96 7.63
CA ASN A 142 -14.07 -7.39 7.50
C ASN A 142 -14.85 -8.11 6.38
N ASN A 143 -16.08 -7.67 6.08
CA ASN A 143 -16.85 -8.22 4.96
C ASN A 143 -16.22 -7.82 3.63
N ASP A 144 -15.77 -6.57 3.50
CA ASP A 144 -15.03 -6.09 2.33
C ASP A 144 -13.75 -6.91 2.11
N LEU A 145 -13.02 -7.23 3.19
CA LEU A 145 -11.84 -8.11 3.11
C LEU A 145 -12.15 -9.59 2.81
N SER A 146 -13.41 -10.01 2.96
CA SER A 146 -13.84 -11.39 2.67
C SER A 146 -14.36 -11.51 1.24
N VAL A 147 -15.11 -10.50 0.78
CA VAL A 147 -15.70 -10.41 -0.56
C VAL A 147 -14.66 -9.95 -1.59
N GLY A 148 -13.75 -9.06 -1.18
CA GLY A 148 -12.84 -8.37 -2.07
C GLY A 148 -13.48 -7.15 -2.74
N TYR A 149 -12.84 -6.68 -3.80
CA TYR A 149 -13.25 -5.47 -4.51
C TYR A 149 -14.62 -5.58 -5.18
N THR A 150 -15.44 -4.54 -5.04
CA THR A 150 -16.71 -4.35 -5.75
C THR A 150 -16.86 -2.89 -6.17
N PHE A 151 -17.69 -2.59 -7.19
CA PHE A 151 -17.98 -1.21 -7.59
C PHE A 151 -18.58 -0.38 -6.45
N ARG A 152 -19.43 -0.98 -5.61
CA ARG A 152 -19.97 -0.30 -4.43
C ARG A 152 -18.88 0.10 -3.42
N LEU A 153 -17.86 -0.76 -3.24
CA LEU A 153 -16.73 -0.46 -2.36
C LEU A 153 -15.81 0.61 -2.97
N GLU A 154 -15.62 0.55 -4.29
CA GLU A 154 -14.90 1.59 -5.04
C GLU A 154 -15.53 2.96 -4.83
N ASP A 155 -16.83 3.10 -5.13
CA ASP A 155 -17.57 4.37 -4.96
C ASP A 155 -17.43 4.90 -3.52
N LYS A 156 -17.56 3.99 -2.54
CA LYS A 156 -17.42 4.34 -1.12
C LYS A 156 -16.03 4.88 -0.78
N ILE A 157 -14.98 4.21 -1.24
CA ILE A 157 -13.60 4.64 -0.98
C ILE A 157 -13.32 5.97 -1.69
N LEU A 158 -13.74 6.13 -2.94
CA LEU A 158 -13.55 7.38 -3.69
C LEU A 158 -14.29 8.55 -3.04
N ASN A 159 -15.51 8.33 -2.55
CA ASN A 159 -16.26 9.35 -1.81
C ASN A 159 -15.55 9.79 -0.54
N ILE A 160 -14.91 8.86 0.18
CA ILE A 160 -14.10 9.19 1.36
C ILE A 160 -12.87 10.01 0.99
N ILE A 161 -12.14 9.62 -0.07
CA ILE A 161 -10.89 10.29 -0.47
C ILE A 161 -11.16 11.69 -1.00
N TRP A 162 -12.19 11.84 -1.83
CA TRP A 162 -12.50 13.10 -2.49
C TRP A 162 -13.59 13.90 -1.77
N GLU A 163 -14.03 13.45 -0.58
CA GLU A 163 -15.08 14.10 0.19
C GLU A 163 -16.29 14.46 -0.71
N LEU A 164 -16.74 13.51 -1.53
CA LEU A 164 -17.81 13.74 -2.51
C LEU A 164 -19.21 13.78 -1.89
N GLU A 165 -19.29 13.99 -0.56
CA GLU A 165 -20.53 14.20 0.22
C GLU A 165 -20.44 15.48 1.06
#